data_AF-A0A537JNW9-F1
#
_entry.id   AF-A0A537JNW9-F1
#
_cell.length_a   1.000
_cell.length_b   1.000
_cell.length_c   1.000
_cell.angle_alpha   90.00
_cell.angle_beta   90.00
_cell.angle_gamma   90.00
#
_symmetry.space_group_name_H-M   'P 1'
#
loop_
_entity.id
_entity.type
_entity.pdbx_description
1 polymer ?
#
loop_
_entity_poly.entity_id
_entity_poly.type
_entity_poly.pdbx_seq_one_letter_code
_entity_poly.pdbx_strand_id
1 'polypeptide(L)'
;MATTRDLETYRRAVEEAVMALGRDDVGVGDVESAEPGMVTVRFSRGRHAHTARIPIAALDQREEAYAVIMAALLALNKRTSLEALAKAAR
;
A
#
# COMPACT_ATOMS: atom_id res chain seq x y z
N MET A 1 -6.07 5.67 19.18
CA MET A 1 -6.20 4.68 18.09
C MET A 1 -7.15 5.26 17.05
N ALA A 2 -6.91 5.00 15.76
CA ALA A 2 -7.77 5.48 14.68
C ALA A 2 -9.18 4.87 14.81
N THR A 3 -10.22 5.68 14.57
CA THR A 3 -11.60 5.19 14.55
C THR A 3 -11.88 4.48 13.22
N THR A 4 -12.97 3.70 13.14
CA THR A 4 -13.38 3.04 11.88
C THR A 4 -13.54 4.04 10.73
N ARG A 5 -14.06 5.24 11.02
CA ARG A 5 -14.23 6.32 10.04
C ARG A 5 -12.88 6.87 9.54
N ASP A 6 -11.90 6.96 10.43
CA ASP A 6 -10.55 7.38 10.06
C ASP A 6 -9.90 6.33 9.15
N LEU A 7 -10.05 5.04 9.48
CA LEU A 7 -9.53 3.95 8.66
C LEU A 7 -10.13 3.92 7.25
N GLU A 8 -11.44 4.19 7.09
CA GLU A 8 -12.06 4.36 5.77
C GLU A 8 -11.50 5.57 5.02
N THR A 9 -11.26 6.68 5.72
CA THR A 9 -10.68 7.89 5.12
C THR A 9 -9.26 7.62 4.62
N TYR A 10 -8.44 6.95 5.42
CA TYR A 10 -7.09 6.52 5.05
C TYR A 10 -7.10 5.53 3.90
N ARG A 11 -8.04 4.58 3.89
CA ARG A 11 -8.23 3.65 2.77
C ARG A 11 -8.49 4.40 1.46
N ARG A 12 -9.41 5.37 1.47
CA ARG A 12 -9.71 6.18 0.28
C ARG A 12 -8.50 6.98 -0.19
N ALA A 13 -7.77 7.61 0.74
CA ALA A 13 -6.55 8.35 0.39
C ALA A 13 -5.49 7.44 -0.28
N VAL A 14 -5.37 6.20 0.19
CA VAL A 14 -4.47 5.22 -0.43
C VAL A 14 -4.97 4.78 -1.80
N GLU A 15 -6.25 4.47 -1.94
CA GLU A 15 -6.87 4.09 -3.22
C GLU A 15 -6.70 5.20 -4.28
N GLU A 16 -6.99 6.45 -3.92
CA GLU A 16 -6.81 7.62 -4.80
C GLU A 16 -5.35 7.79 -5.24
N ALA A 17 -4.40 7.61 -4.33
CA ALA A 17 -2.98 7.69 -4.66
C ALA A 17 -2.52 6.54 -5.57
N VAL A 18 -3.01 5.31 -5.38
CA VAL A 18 -2.73 4.19 -6.29
C VAL A 18 -3.27 4.48 -7.69
N MET A 19 -4.50 5.00 -7.80
CA MET A 19 -5.10 5.40 -9.08
C MET A 19 -4.30 6.53 -9.75
N ALA A 20 -3.91 7.56 -8.99
CA ALA A 20 -3.14 8.68 -9.53
C ALA A 20 -1.74 8.27 -10.02
N LEU A 21 -1.16 7.22 -9.46
CA LEU A 21 0.09 6.62 -9.92
C LEU A 21 -0.08 5.71 -11.15
N GLY A 22 -1.28 5.58 -11.69
CA GLY A 22 -1.61 4.75 -12.86
C GLY A 22 -1.38 3.26 -12.61
N ARG A 23 -1.70 2.79 -11.40
CA ARG A 23 -1.50 1.39 -10.97
C ARG A 23 -2.83 0.66 -10.86
N ASP A 24 -3.54 0.61 -11.98
CA ASP A 24 -4.84 -0.08 -12.11
C ASP A 24 -4.74 -1.60 -11.90
N ASP A 25 -3.53 -2.14 -11.95
CA ASP A 25 -3.22 -3.55 -11.72
C ASP A 25 -2.97 -3.89 -10.24
N VAL A 26 -3.11 -2.92 -9.34
CA VAL A 26 -2.92 -3.08 -7.89
C VAL A 26 -4.22 -2.85 -7.14
N GLY A 27 -4.61 -3.82 -6.32
CA GLY A 27 -5.71 -3.70 -5.36
C GLY A 27 -5.22 -3.18 -4.00
N VAL A 28 -6.04 -2.34 -3.36
CA VAL A 28 -5.89 -1.93 -1.97
C VAL A 28 -6.89 -2.73 -1.12
N GLY A 29 -6.36 -3.50 -0.18
CA GLY A 29 -7.13 -4.30 0.77
C GLY A 29 -7.48 -3.53 2.04
N ASP A 30 -7.67 -4.27 3.13
CA ASP A 30 -8.03 -3.67 4.41
C ASP A 30 -6.92 -2.74 4.95
N VAL A 31 -7.36 -1.64 5.56
CA VAL A 31 -6.53 -0.68 6.27
C VAL A 31 -6.81 -0.84 7.76
N GLU A 32 -5.78 -1.24 8.49
CA GLU A 32 -5.88 -1.56 9.91
C GLU A 32 -5.02 -0.61 10.75
N SER A 33 -5.46 -0.31 11.97
CA SER A 33 -4.62 0.40 12.93
C SER A 33 -3.46 -0.51 13.35
N ALA A 34 -2.22 -0.03 13.21
CA ALA A 34 -1.03 -0.80 13.58
C ALA A 34 -0.52 -0.39 14.96
N GLU A 35 -0.09 0.88 15.04
CA GLU A 35 0.52 1.53 16.20
C GLU A 35 0.04 3.00 16.21
N PRO A 36 0.17 3.74 17.32
CA PRO A 36 -0.18 5.15 17.33
C PRO A 36 0.50 5.92 16.18
N GLY A 37 -0.30 6.54 15.31
CA GLY A 37 0.21 7.30 14.15
C GLY A 37 0.53 6.46 12.91
N MET A 38 0.26 5.15 12.91
CA MET A 38 0.55 4.25 11.78
C MET A 38 -0.67 3.41 11.40
N VAL A 39 -0.86 3.21 10.09
CA VAL A 39 -1.78 2.23 9.55
C VAL A 39 -1.04 1.13 8.79
N THR A 40 -1.58 -0.07 8.85
CA THR A 40 -1.16 -1.19 8.02
C THR A 40 -2.07 -1.25 6.80
N VAL A 41 -1.47 -1.33 5.61
CA VAL A 41 -2.20 -1.44 4.34
C VAL A 41 -1.72 -2.65 3.56
N ARG A 42 -2.67 -3.47 3.12
CA ARG A 42 -2.40 -4.60 2.23
C ARG A 42 -2.57 -4.20 0.77
N PHE A 43 -1.50 -4.26 -0.01
CA PHE A 43 -1.51 -4.13 -1.46
C PHE A 43 -1.50 -5.51 -2.11
N SER A 44 -2.22 -5.68 -3.21
CA SER A 44 -2.24 -6.94 -3.97
C SER A 44 -2.07 -6.71 -5.47
N ARG A 45 -1.38 -7.63 -6.14
CA ARG A 45 -1.20 -7.65 -7.60
C ARG A 45 -1.29 -9.10 -8.08
N GLY A 46 -2.41 -9.45 -8.71
CA GLY A 46 -2.70 -10.85 -9.05
C GLY A 46 -2.66 -11.75 -7.81
N ARG A 47 -1.75 -12.73 -7.78
CA ARG A 47 -1.57 -13.66 -6.65
C ARG A 47 -0.64 -13.16 -5.55
N HIS A 48 0.01 -12.01 -5.76
CA HIS A 48 0.98 -11.48 -4.81
C HIS A 48 0.32 -10.46 -3.90
N ALA A 49 0.72 -10.46 -2.63
CA ALA A 49 0.28 -9.46 -1.65
C ALA A 49 1.48 -8.93 -0.87
N HIS A 50 1.45 -7.66 -0.55
CA HIS A 50 2.43 -6.99 0.28
C HIS A 50 1.74 -6.09 1.29
N THR A 51 2.12 -6.25 2.55
CA THR A 51 1.63 -5.41 3.64
C THR A 51 2.68 -4.35 3.96
N ALA A 52 2.29 -3.08 3.88
CA ALA A 52 3.13 -1.94 4.23
C ALA A 52 2.59 -1.21 5.46
N ARG A 53 3.48 -0.60 6.23
CA ARG A 53 3.13 0.32 7.31
C ARG A 53 3.28 1.74 6.79
N ILE A 54 2.24 2.54 6.94
CA ILE A 54 2.16 3.91 6.42
C ILE A 54 1.90 4.86 7.59
N PRO A 55 2.72 5.92 7.77
CA PRO A 55 2.43 6.98 8.72
C PRO A 55 1.13 7.67 8.35
N ILE A 56 0.24 7.85 9.33
CA ILE A 56 -1.03 8.57 9.15
C ILE A 56 -0.78 9.98 8.62
N ALA A 57 0.23 10.67 9.17
CA ALA A 57 0.59 12.03 8.74
C ALA A 57 0.96 12.11 7.25
N ALA A 58 1.54 11.05 6.68
CA ALA A 58 1.86 11.01 5.26
C ALA A 58 0.61 10.90 4.37
N LEU A 59 -0.52 10.43 4.92
CA LEU A 59 -1.80 10.35 4.21
C LEU A 59 -2.56 11.67 4.21
N ASP A 60 -2.19 12.63 5.06
CA ASP A 60 -2.82 13.95 5.12
C ASP A 60 -2.38 14.86 3.96
N GLN A 61 -1.17 14.64 3.42
CA GLN A 61 -0.63 15.42 2.30
C GLN A 61 -0.49 14.56 1.05
N ARG A 62 -1.05 15.05 -0.07
CA ARG A 62 -1.09 14.29 -1.33
C ARG A 62 0.30 13.87 -1.83
N GLU A 63 1.27 14.77 -1.79
CA GLU A 63 2.63 14.49 -2.27
C GLU A 63 3.34 13.44 -1.41
N GLU A 64 3.21 13.54 -0.08
CA GLU A 64 3.76 12.57 0.85
C GLU A 64 3.10 11.19 0.71
N ALA A 65 1.77 11.18 0.55
CA ALA A 65 1.00 9.96 0.34
C ALA A 65 1.50 9.25 -0.92
N TYR A 66 1.70 9.99 -2.01
CA TYR A 66 2.20 9.42 -3.26
C TYR A 66 3.60 8.85 -3.11
N ALA A 67 4.50 9.56 -2.42
CA ALA A 67 5.85 9.10 -2.19
C ALA A 67 5.90 7.79 -1.39
N VAL A 68 5.15 7.73 -0.28
CA VAL A 68 5.12 6.53 0.60
C VAL A 68 4.44 5.36 -0.09
N ILE A 69 3.34 5.59 -0.81
CA ILE A 69 2.63 4.55 -1.53
C ILE A 69 3.47 4.04 -2.70
N MET A 70 4.14 4.93 -3.45
CA MET A 70 5.06 4.52 -4.50
C MET A 70 6.18 3.61 -3.95
N ALA A 71 6.74 3.93 -2.78
CA ALA A 71 7.74 3.08 -2.14
C ALA A 71 7.17 1.69 -1.77
N ALA A 72 5.94 1.62 -1.24
CA ALA A 72 5.27 0.35 -0.94
C ALA A 72 5.02 -0.49 -2.21
N LEU A 73 4.61 0.15 -3.31
CA LEU A 73 4.40 -0.53 -4.59
C LEU A 73 5.69 -1.03 -5.23
N LEU A 74 6.80 -0.28 -5.08
CA LEU A 74 8.12 -0.74 -5.50
C LEU A 74 8.57 -1.98 -4.70
N ALA A 75 8.28 -2.02 -3.40
CA ALA A 75 8.57 -3.18 -2.57
C ALA A 75 7.75 -4.41 -2.99
N LEU A 76 6.46 -4.23 -3.32
CA LEU A 76 5.63 -5.29 -3.90
C LEU A 76 6.24 -5.81 -5.21
N ASN A 77 6.56 -4.92 -6.16
CA ASN A 77 7.14 -5.30 -7.45
C ASN A 77 8.50 -5.99 -7.34
N LYS A 78 9.34 -5.58 -6.38
CA LYS A 78 10.62 -6.24 -6.12
C LYS A 78 10.40 -7.69 -5.65
N ARG A 79 9.44 -7.92 -4.74
CA ARG A 79 9.11 -9.27 -4.26
C ARG A 79 8.55 -10.15 -5.38
N THR A 80 7.61 -9.63 -6.18
CA THR A 80 7.05 -10.40 -7.31
C THR A 80 8.13 -10.78 -8.32
N SER A 81 9.07 -9.87 -8.59
CA SER A 81 10.19 -10.12 -9.51
C SER A 81 11.15 -11.20 -8.96
N LEU A 82 11.49 -11.15 -7.67
CA LEU A 82 12.34 -12.16 -7.04
C LEU A 82 11.68 -13.55 -7.03
N GLU A 83 10.38 -13.63 -6.78
CA GLU A 83 9.62 -14.89 -6.84
C GLU A 83 9.59 -15.47 -8.26
N ALA A 84 9.39 -14.62 -9.28
CA ALA A 84 9.40 -15.03 -10.68
C ALA A 84 10.78 -15.59 -11.09
N LEU A 85 11.87 -14.91 -10.69
CA LEU A 85 13.24 -15.37 -10.93
C LEU A 85 13.53 -16.70 -10.24
N ALA A 86 13.14 -16.86 -8.98
CA ALA A 86 13.34 -18.11 -8.25
C ALA A 86 12.60 -19.29 -8.89
N LYS A 87 11.40 -19.05 -9.45
CA LYS A 87 10.65 -20.06 -10.18
C LYS A 87 11.26 -20.42 -11.53
N ALA A 88 11.84 -19.45 -12.24
CA ALA A 88 12.49 -19.67 -13.53
C ALA A 88 13.85 -20.39 -13.42
N ALA A 89 14.50 -20.32 -12.26
CA ALA A 89 15.75 -21.01 -11.97
C ALA A 89 15.56 -22.49 -11.56
N ARG A 90 14.32 -23.00 -11.57
CA ARG A 90 13.94 -24.37 -11.19
C ARG A 90 13.37 -25.11 -12.39
#